data_AF-A0A521HST7-F1
#
_entry.id   AF-A0A521HST7-F1
#
_cell.length_a   1.000
_cell.length_b   1.000
_cell.length_c   1.000
_cell.angle_alpha   90.00
_cell.angle_beta   90.00
_cell.angle_gamma   90.00
#
_symmetry.space_group_name_H-M   'P 1'
#
loop_
_entity.id
_entity.type
_entity.pdbx_description
1 polymer ?
#
loop_
_entity_poly.entity_id
_entity_poly.type
_entity_poly.pdbx_seq_one_letter_code
_entity_poly.pdbx_strand_id
1 'polypeptide(L)' 'AGEKLSKQTLARAIDDHPPAAAFTAALSFLGQRPPPELVRASLREVRDWALAHWTLANVPRRRQAVAPEFT' A
#
# COMPACT_ATOMS: atom_id res chain seq x y z
N ALA A 1 25.47 1.62 -0.13
CA ALA A 1 25.04 1.39 -1.52
C ALA A 1 23.53 1.55 -1.59
N GLY A 2 23.00 2.39 -2.48
CA GLY A 2 21.57 2.54 -2.70
C GLY A 2 21.18 1.74 -3.94
N GLU A 3 20.47 0.64 -3.77
CA GLU A 3 19.96 -0.12 -4.91
C GLU A 3 18.81 0.65 -5.56
N LYS A 4 19.00 1.00 -6.82
CA LYS A 4 17.99 1.58 -7.68
C LYS A 4 17.11 0.42 -8.14
N LEU A 5 15.88 0.35 -7.64
CA LEU A 5 14.86 -0.62 -8.08
C LEU A 5 14.54 -0.38 -9.56
N SER A 6 15.32 -0.99 -10.44
CA SER A 6 15.16 -0.96 -11.89
C SER A 6 14.72 -2.34 -12.36
N LYS A 7 13.47 -2.43 -12.84
CA LYS A 7 12.90 -3.39 -13.83
C LYS A 7 13.23 -4.90 -13.72
N GLN A 8 13.92 -5.38 -12.69
CA GLN A 8 14.20 -6.80 -12.44
C GLN A 8 13.52 -7.34 -11.19
N THR A 9 12.84 -6.51 -10.41
CA THR A 9 11.87 -7.01 -9.45
C THR A 9 10.66 -7.45 -10.27
N LEU A 10 10.40 -8.76 -10.34
CA LEU A 10 9.13 -9.34 -10.83
C LEU A 10 7.96 -8.88 -9.91
N ALA A 11 7.77 -7.58 -9.78
CA ALA A 11 6.67 -7.01 -9.03
C ALA A 11 5.40 -7.39 -9.79
N ARG A 12 4.57 -8.18 -9.13
CA ARG A 12 3.28 -8.63 -9.67
C ARG A 12 2.47 -7.40 -10.09
N ALA A 13 1.84 -7.49 -11.25
CA ALA A 13 0.96 -6.42 -11.72
C ALA A 13 -0.16 -6.22 -10.69
N ILE A 14 -0.50 -4.95 -10.43
CA ILE A 14 -1.64 -4.61 -9.57
C ILE A 14 -2.96 -5.12 -10.19
N ASP A 15 -2.98 -5.33 -11.51
CA ASP A 15 -4.14 -5.78 -12.30
C ASP A 15 -4.73 -7.13 -11.84
N ASP A 16 -3.95 -7.98 -11.18
CA ASP A 16 -4.42 -9.26 -10.65
C ASP A 16 -5.30 -9.10 -9.38
N HIS A 17 -5.26 -7.95 -8.71
CA HIS A 17 -5.97 -7.71 -7.45
C HIS A 17 -7.01 -6.59 -7.58
N PRO A 18 -8.12 -6.66 -6.82
CA PRO A 18 -9.02 -5.53 -6.69
C PRO A 18 -8.24 -4.27 -6.26
N PRO A 19 -8.31 -3.16 -7.00
CA PRO A 19 -7.43 -2.00 -6.77
C PRO A 19 -7.62 -1.38 -5.38
N ALA A 20 -8.83 -1.48 -4.82
CA ALA A 20 -9.11 -1.05 -3.45
C ALA A 20 -8.38 -1.91 -2.40
N ALA A 21 -8.33 -3.23 -2.59
CA ALA A 21 -7.63 -4.15 -1.70
C ALA A 21 -6.11 -3.91 -1.76
N ALA A 22 -5.55 -3.79 -2.97
CA ALA A 22 -4.14 -3.49 -3.17
C ALA A 22 -3.75 -2.15 -2.52
N PHE A 23 -4.57 -1.11 -2.71
CA PHE A 23 -4.32 0.20 -2.12
C PHE A 23 -4.43 0.17 -0.59
N THR A 24 -5.44 -0.51 -0.04
CA THR A 24 -5.62 -0.65 1.42
C THR A 24 -4.42 -1.35 2.06
N ALA A 25 -3.91 -2.42 1.47
CA ALA A 25 -2.73 -3.11 1.98
C ALA A 25 -1.45 -2.28 1.80
N ALA A 26 -1.33 -1.46 0.76
CA ALA A 26 -0.24 -0.49 0.64
C ALA A 26 -0.30 0.57 1.76
N LEU A 27 -1.48 1.07 2.13
CA LEU A 27 -1.65 1.98 3.27
C LEU A 27 -1.20 1.33 4.58
N SER A 28 -1.61 0.07 4.82
CA SER A 28 -1.16 -0.71 5.98
C SER A 28 0.35 -0.91 5.99
N PHE A 29 0.96 -1.22 4.84
CA PHE A 29 2.40 -1.34 4.70
C PHE A 29 3.14 -0.04 5.01
N LEU A 30 2.57 1.10 4.65
CA LEU A 30 3.07 2.43 4.97
C LEU A 30 2.79 2.84 6.44
N GLY A 31 2.36 1.90 7.28
CA GLY A 31 2.10 2.12 8.71
C GLY A 31 0.80 2.84 9.01
N GLN A 32 -0.03 3.12 8.01
CA GLN A 32 -1.39 3.59 8.25
C GLN A 32 -2.23 2.44 8.83
N ARG A 33 -3.36 2.78 9.46
CA ARG A 33 -4.30 1.80 10.03
C ARG A 33 -5.66 1.89 9.36
N PRO A 34 -5.77 1.55 8.06
CA PRO A 34 -7.06 1.54 7.40
C PRO A 34 -7.99 0.51 8.04
N PRO A 35 -9.29 0.82 8.16
CA PRO A 35 -10.27 -0.14 8.63
C PRO A 35 -10.38 -1.34 7.65
N PRO A 36 -10.59 -2.57 8.15
CA PRO A 36 -10.61 -3.77 7.31
C PRO A 36 -11.75 -3.77 6.27
N GLU A 37 -12.83 -3.03 6.53
CA GLU A 37 -13.96 -2.87 5.62
C GLU A 37 -13.57 -2.13 4.33
N LEU A 38 -12.52 -1.29 4.39
CA LEU A 38 -12.03 -0.49 3.25
C LEU A 38 -11.53 -1.36 2.09
N VAL A 39 -11.14 -2.61 2.36
CA VAL A 39 -10.75 -3.61 1.34
C VAL A 39 -11.88 -3.88 0.35
N ARG A 40 -13.14 -3.78 0.81
CA ARG A 40 -14.34 -3.99 -0.02
C ARG A 40 -14.96 -2.70 -0.52
N ALA A 41 -14.41 -1.55 -0.12
CA ALA A 41 -14.90 -0.25 -0.54
C ALA A 41 -14.47 0.05 -1.98
N SER A 42 -15.07 1.08 -2.56
CA SER A 42 -14.62 1.59 -3.86
C SER A 42 -13.22 2.21 -3.73
N LEU A 43 -12.47 2.25 -4.83
CA LEU A 43 -11.16 2.91 -4.88
C LEU A 43 -11.24 4.39 -4.45
N ARG A 44 -12.36 5.05 -4.74
CA ARG A 44 -12.62 6.43 -4.32
C ARG A 44 -12.69 6.55 -2.81
N GLU A 45 -13.43 5.67 -2.13
CA GLU A 45 -13.56 5.70 -0.67
C GLU A 45 -12.22 5.40 0.02
N VAL A 46 -11.43 4.45 -0.49
CA VAL A 46 -10.08 4.17 0.03
C VAL A 46 -9.20 5.42 -0.08
N ARG A 47 -9.24 6.10 -1.24
CA ARG A 47 -8.47 7.33 -1.47
C ARG A 47 -8.93 8.47 -0.55
N ASP A 48 -10.23 8.67 -0.41
CA ASP A 48 -10.78 9.77 0.39
C ASP A 48 -10.46 9.54 1.88
N TRP A 49 -10.54 8.29 2.36
CA TRP A 49 -10.05 7.92 3.69
C TRP A 49 -8.54 8.18 3.83
N ALA A 50 -7.73 7.77 2.85
CA ALA A 50 -6.29 7.98 2.88
C ALA A 50 -5.96 9.47 3.02
N LEU A 51 -6.60 10.34 2.25
CA LEU A 51 -6.41 11.79 2.33
C LEU A 51 -6.80 12.36 3.70
N ALA A 52 -7.89 11.88 4.30
CA ALA A 52 -8.37 12.35 5.59
C ALA A 52 -7.51 11.88 6.78
N HIS A 53 -6.94 10.67 6.70
CA HIS A 53 -6.25 10.02 7.82
C HIS A 53 -4.73 9.92 7.63
N TRP A 54 -4.19 10.45 6.53
CA TRP A 54 -2.76 10.35 6.24
C TRP A 54 -1.91 11.00 7.32
N THR A 55 -0.97 10.22 7.86
CA THR A 55 0.03 10.75 8.80
C THR A 55 1.42 10.31 8.36
N LEU A 56 2.28 11.27 8.00
CA LEU A 56 3.64 10.99 7.54
C LEU A 56 4.51 10.36 8.65
N ALA A 57 4.25 10.70 9.91
CA ALA A 57 4.96 10.13 11.07
C ALA A 57 4.78 8.61 11.21
N ASN A 58 3.71 8.05 10.64
CA ASN A 58 3.46 6.60 10.65
C ASN A 58 4.30 5.85 9.60
N VAL A 59 4.85 6.56 8.61
CA VAL A 59 5.61 5.94 7.53
C VAL A 59 6.96 5.44 8.06
N PRO A 60 7.26 4.14 7.95
CA PRO A 60 8.51 3.58 8.44
C PRO A 60 9.72 4.25 7.79
N ARG A 61 10.65 4.78 8.60
CA ARG A 61 11.90 5.40 8.12
C ARG A 61 12.95 4.34 7.75
N ARG A 62 12.61 3.43 6.84
CA ARG A 62 13.48 2.37 6.35
C ARG A 62 13.69 2.54 4.85
N ARG A 63 14.92 2.28 4.38
CA ARG A 63 15.24 2.33 2.94
C ARG A 63 14.59 1.20 2.15
N GLN A 64 14.37 0.06 2.79
CA GLN A 64 13.76 -1.14 2.22
C GLN A 64 12.84 -1.76 3.28
N ALA A 65 11.72 -2.29 2.83
CA ALA A 65 10.80 -3.07 3.63
C ALA A 65 10.20 -4.16 2.74
N VAL A 66 10.03 -5.35 3.30
CA VAL A 66 9.40 -6.47 2.61
C VAL A 66 7.92 -6.21 2.58
N ALA A 67 7.36 -6.09 1.38
CA ALA A 67 5.91 -5.97 1.23
C ALA A 67 5.24 -7.28 1.69
N PRO A 68 4.11 -7.21 2.39
CA PRO A 68 3.35 -8.42 2.73
C PRO A 68 2.95 -9.15 1.44
N GLU A 69 2.89 -10.47 1.48
CA GLU A 69 2.40 -11.26 0.36
C GLU A 69 0.91 -10.94 0.12
N PHE A 70 0.60 -10.49 -1.08
CA PHE A 70 -0.77 -10.30 -1.54
C PHE A 70 -1.24 -11.65 -2.12
N THR A 71 -1.97 -12.43 -1.33
CA THR A 71 -2.65 -13.65 -1.79
C THR A 71 -4.11 -13.35 -2.07
#